data_AF-A0A3A9YBI7-F1
#
_entry.id   AF-A0A3A9YBI7-F1
#
_cell.length_a   1.000
_cell.length_b   1.000
_cell.length_c   1.000
_cell.angle_alpha   90.00
_cell.angle_beta   90.00
_cell.angle_gamma   90.00
#
_symmetry.space_group_name_H-M   'P 1'
#
loop_
_entity.id
_entity.type
_entity.pdbx_description
1 polymer ?
#
loop_
_entity_poly.entity_id
_entity_poly.type
_entity_poly.pdbx_seq_one_letter_code
_entity_poly.pdbx_strand_id
1 'polypeptide(L)'
;MLGQEIGVPALLPLAVQVLLRDPLAEGDYYPGDLLSNVLRLPDSAWSSLRAERKRLASSLAELVAGHPFSDPDLRPRDPDRLLRDAILRFLAR
;
A
#
# COMPACT_ATOMS: atom_id res chain seq x y z
N MET A 1 -6.95 -13.34 0.18
CA MET A 1 -8.33 -12.83 0.38
C MET A 1 -8.48 -11.37 0.02
N LEU A 2 -7.66 -10.46 0.59
CA LEU A 2 -7.76 -9.03 0.30
C LEU A 2 -7.52 -8.68 -1.18
N GLY A 3 -6.51 -9.30 -1.83
CA GLY A 3 -6.24 -9.11 -3.27
C GLY A 3 -7.29 -9.69 -4.22
N GLN A 4 -8.25 -10.46 -3.69
CA GLN A 4 -9.42 -10.96 -4.43
C GLN A 4 -10.70 -10.22 -3.99
N GLU A 5 -10.55 -9.14 -3.21
CA GLU A 5 -11.64 -8.37 -2.60
C GLU A 5 -12.60 -9.18 -1.71
N ILE A 6 -12.12 -10.31 -1.16
CA ILE A 6 -12.90 -11.15 -0.25
C ILE A 6 -12.67 -10.68 1.19
N GLY A 7 -13.75 -10.40 1.91
CA GLY A 7 -13.71 -10.04 3.34
C GLY A 7 -13.15 -8.64 3.63
N VAL A 8 -13.13 -7.75 2.64
CA VAL A 8 -12.54 -6.39 2.75
C VAL A 8 -12.99 -5.62 4.00
N PRO A 9 -14.28 -5.58 4.39
CA PRO A 9 -14.70 -4.82 5.58
C PRO A 9 -14.05 -5.28 6.88
N ALA A 10 -13.74 -6.57 7.00
CA ALA A 10 -13.09 -7.14 8.18
C ALA A 10 -11.56 -7.11 8.09
N LEU A 11 -11.01 -7.30 6.88
CA LEU A 11 -9.56 -7.44 6.67
C LEU A 11 -8.85 -6.10 6.49
N LEU A 12 -9.49 -5.10 5.87
CA LEU A 12 -8.87 -3.81 5.62
C LEU A 12 -8.44 -3.08 6.91
N PRO A 13 -9.27 -3.01 7.98
CA PRO A 13 -8.82 -2.40 9.24
C PRO A 13 -7.57 -3.07 9.82
N LEU A 14 -7.47 -4.40 9.73
CA LEU A 14 -6.33 -5.16 10.24
C LEU A 14 -5.08 -4.94 9.38
N ALA A 15 -5.24 -4.96 8.06
CA ALA A 15 -4.17 -4.68 7.12
C ALA A 15 -3.56 -3.28 7.34
N VAL A 16 -4.41 -2.27 7.56
CA VAL A 16 -3.91 -0.91 7.82
C VAL A 16 -3.14 -0.82 9.15
N GLN A 17 -3.56 -1.53 10.18
CA GLN A 17 -2.81 -1.56 11.44
C GLN A 17 -1.40 -2.17 11.27
N VAL A 18 -1.27 -3.20 10.43
CA VAL A 18 0.03 -3.79 10.08
C VAL A 18 0.86 -2.78 9.29
N LEU A 19 0.30 -2.19 8.23
CA LEU A 19 1.01 -1.26 7.34
C LEU A 19 1.43 0.05 8.01
N LEU A 20 0.70 0.50 9.04
CA LEU A 20 1.11 1.68 9.81
C LEU A 20 2.31 1.41 10.72
N ARG A 21 2.58 0.15 11.06
CA ARG A 21 3.76 -0.25 11.84
C ARG A 21 4.94 -0.59 10.93
N ASP A 22 4.66 -1.28 9.84
CA ASP A 22 5.64 -1.66 8.82
C ASP A 22 4.99 -1.59 7.43
N PRO A 23 5.21 -0.49 6.68
CA PRO A 23 4.64 -0.31 5.35
C PRO A 23 5.12 -1.33 4.32
N LEU A 24 6.30 -1.92 4.55
CA LEU A 24 6.91 -2.91 3.66
C LEU A 24 6.72 -4.35 4.18
N ALA A 25 5.84 -4.54 5.18
CA ALA A 25 5.53 -5.84 5.73
C ALA A 25 5.31 -6.87 4.62
N GLU A 26 6.13 -7.93 4.66
CA GLU A 26 6.03 -9.08 3.77
C GLU A 26 4.75 -9.87 4.10
N GLY A 27 3.92 -10.11 3.10
CA GLY A 27 2.92 -11.17 3.10
C GLY A 27 3.49 -12.45 2.48
N ASP A 28 2.72 -13.10 1.61
CA ASP A 28 3.00 -14.48 1.17
C ASP A 28 4.03 -14.56 0.02
N TYR A 29 4.31 -13.46 -0.70
CA TYR A 29 5.09 -13.52 -1.94
C TYR A 29 6.30 -12.58 -2.03
N TYR A 30 6.19 -11.32 -1.61
CA TYR A 30 7.27 -10.31 -1.68
C TYR A 30 7.05 -9.18 -0.65
N PRO A 31 8.11 -8.44 -0.24
CA PRO A 31 7.97 -7.22 0.54
C PRO A 31 6.94 -6.27 -0.06
N GLY A 32 6.01 -5.78 0.77
CA GLY A 32 4.97 -4.85 0.33
C GLY A 32 3.84 -5.46 -0.51
N ASP A 33 3.67 -6.78 -0.57
CA ASP A 33 2.52 -7.40 -1.26
C ASP A 33 1.17 -7.04 -0.60
N LEU A 34 1.14 -6.92 0.73
CA LEU A 34 -0.01 -6.47 1.51
C LEU A 34 -0.36 -5.04 1.14
N LEU A 35 0.64 -4.16 1.10
CA LEU A 35 0.49 -2.78 0.67
C LEU A 35 -0.04 -2.74 -0.77
N SER A 36 0.55 -3.53 -1.67
CA SER A 36 0.11 -3.62 -3.07
C SER A 36 -1.36 -4.04 -3.21
N ASN A 37 -1.84 -4.96 -2.36
CA ASN A 37 -3.25 -5.37 -2.33
C ASN A 37 -4.16 -4.27 -1.78
N VAL A 38 -3.74 -3.57 -0.72
CA VAL A 38 -4.49 -2.46 -0.09
C VAL A 38 -4.62 -1.26 -1.04
N LEU A 39 -3.55 -0.89 -1.76
CA LEU A 39 -3.53 0.24 -2.69
C LEU A 39 -4.44 0.03 -3.92
N ARG A 40 -4.78 -1.22 -4.25
CA ARG A 40 -5.67 -1.57 -5.36
C ARG A 40 -7.15 -1.50 -5.02
N LEU A 41 -7.52 -1.44 -3.73
CA LEU A 41 -8.90 -1.39 -3.31
C LEU A 41 -9.60 -0.09 -3.80
N PRO A 42 -10.90 -0.16 -4.15
CA PRO A 42 -11.65 1.01 -4.58
C PRO A 42 -11.83 2.02 -3.43
N ASP A 43 -12.02 3.30 -3.75
CA ASP A 43 -12.20 4.36 -2.74
C ASP A 43 -13.43 4.10 -1.83
N SER A 44 -14.43 3.37 -2.31
CA SER A 44 -15.59 2.92 -1.52
C SER A 44 -15.22 2.01 -0.35
N ALA A 45 -14.15 1.21 -0.47
CA ALA A 45 -13.67 0.35 0.61
C ALA A 45 -13.17 1.14 1.83
N TRP A 46 -12.77 2.41 1.62
CA TRP A 46 -12.26 3.30 2.66
C TRP A 46 -13.34 4.18 3.30
N SER A 47 -14.60 4.02 2.90
CA SER A 47 -15.70 4.88 3.36
C SER A 47 -15.83 4.94 4.90
N SER A 48 -15.59 3.82 5.59
CA SER A 48 -15.59 3.70 7.05
C SER A 48 -14.21 3.89 7.70
N LEU A 49 -13.15 4.08 6.92
CA LEU A 49 -11.75 4.13 7.36
C LEU A 49 -11.03 5.39 6.86
N ARG A 50 -11.75 6.51 6.73
CA ARG A 50 -11.19 7.74 6.14
C ARG A 50 -10.02 8.31 6.94
N ALA A 51 -10.04 8.18 8.27
CA ALA A 51 -8.97 8.68 9.13
C ALA A 51 -7.71 7.82 8.97
N GLU A 52 -7.89 6.50 8.92
CA GLU A 52 -6.86 5.49 8.71
C GLU A 52 -6.24 5.63 7.32
N ARG A 53 -7.05 5.87 6.28
CA ARG A 53 -6.55 6.17 4.91
C ARG A 53 -5.61 7.35 4.91
N LYS A 54 -5.97 8.44 5.61
CA LYS A 54 -5.14 9.65 5.71
C LYS A 54 -3.83 9.37 6.44
N ARG A 55 -3.88 8.65 7.56
CA ARG A 55 -2.68 8.26 8.32
C ARG A 55 -1.74 7.43 7.45
N LEU A 56 -2.29 6.43 6.75
CA LEU A 56 -1.52 5.59 5.85
C LEU A 56 -0.90 6.43 4.72
N ALA A 57 -1.66 7.34 4.12
CA ALA A 57 -1.15 8.24 3.09
C ALA A 57 0.03 9.10 3.60
N SER A 58 -0.05 9.66 4.80
CA SER A 58 1.06 10.41 5.42
C SER A 58 2.31 9.54 5.57
N SER A 59 2.18 8.34 6.14
CA SER A 59 3.31 7.41 6.31
C SER A 59 3.92 6.98 4.97
N LEU A 60 3.10 6.77 3.93
CA LEU A 60 3.58 6.40 2.60
C LEU A 60 4.29 7.55 1.89
N ALA A 61 3.86 8.80 2.11
CA ALA A 61 4.54 9.97 1.56
C ALA A 61 5.95 10.11 2.15
N GLU A 62 6.11 9.89 3.46
CA GLU A 62 7.41 9.86 4.13
C GLU A 62 8.29 8.73 3.59
N LEU A 63 7.73 7.52 3.43
CA LEU A 63 8.45 6.36 2.90
C LEU A 63 9.00 6.62 1.50
N VAL A 64 8.21 7.18 0.59
CA VAL A 64 8.65 7.47 -0.79
C VAL A 64 9.70 8.59 -0.80
N ALA A 65 9.63 9.55 0.11
CA ALA A 65 10.65 10.58 0.26
C ALA A 65 11.99 10.01 0.80
N GLY A 66 11.93 8.95 1.61
CA GLY A 66 13.07 8.32 2.31
C GLY A 66 14.02 7.48 1.46
N HIS A 67 13.93 7.50 0.12
CA HIS A 67 14.87 6.87 -0.82
C HIS A 67 14.87 5.32 -1.05
N PRO A 68 13.93 4.48 -0.54
CA PRO A 68 14.00 3.03 -0.79
C PRO A 68 13.69 2.60 -2.24
N PHE A 69 13.15 3.48 -3.07
CA PHE A 69 12.74 3.18 -4.46
C PHE A 69 13.54 3.94 -5.53
N SER A 70 14.70 4.49 -5.16
CA SER A 70 15.44 5.47 -5.99
C SER A 70 16.38 4.85 -7.03
N ASP A 71 16.41 3.54 -7.20
CA ASP A 71 17.27 2.91 -8.20
C ASP A 71 16.77 3.24 -9.63
N PRO A 72 17.53 4.02 -10.43
CA PRO A 72 17.12 4.42 -11.77
C PRO A 72 17.19 3.26 -12.79
N ASP A 73 17.88 2.16 -12.45
CA ASP A 73 18.07 1.00 -13.31
C ASP A 73 16.96 -0.06 -13.11
N LEU A 74 15.98 0.19 -12.24
CA LEU A 74 14.85 -0.71 -12.03
C LEU A 74 14.07 -0.94 -13.34
N ARG A 75 14.01 -2.21 -13.72
CA ARG A 75 13.28 -2.66 -14.90
C ARG A 75 11.80 -2.25 -14.80
N PRO A 76 11.09 -2.03 -15.91
CA PRO A 76 9.66 -1.65 -15.88
C PRO A 76 8.75 -2.63 -15.12
N ARG A 77 9.16 -3.90 -14.99
CA ARG A 77 8.44 -4.96 -14.27
C ARG A 77 9.00 -5.25 -12.88
N ASP A 78 9.90 -4.40 -12.41
CA ASP A 78 10.48 -4.53 -11.09
C ASP A 78 9.41 -4.29 -10.01
N PRO A 79 9.26 -5.18 -9.02
CA PRO A 79 8.26 -5.06 -7.95
C PRO A 79 8.34 -3.71 -7.21
N ASP A 80 9.54 -3.21 -6.95
CA ASP A 80 9.76 -1.99 -6.18
C ASP A 80 9.30 -0.76 -6.98
N ARG A 81 9.57 -0.75 -8.28
CA ARG A 81 9.07 0.28 -9.20
C ARG A 81 7.55 0.27 -9.28
N LEU A 82 6.94 -0.92 -9.41
CA LEU A 82 5.47 -1.06 -9.48
C LEU A 82 4.80 -0.62 -8.18
N LEU A 83 5.41 -0.94 -7.03
CA LEU A 83 4.93 -0.54 -5.71
C LEU A 83 5.01 0.98 -5.54
N ARG A 84 6.14 1.60 -5.91
CA ARG A 84 6.30 3.06 -5.92
C ARG A 84 5.20 3.75 -6.74
N ASP A 85 4.97 3.29 -7.96
CA ASP A 85 3.94 3.86 -8.85
C ASP A 85 2.52 3.66 -8.29
N ALA A 86 2.26 2.55 -7.60
CA ALA A 86 0.99 2.34 -6.90
C ALA A 86 0.81 3.32 -5.73
N ILE A 87 1.86 3.56 -4.94
CA ILE A 87 1.83 4.52 -3.83
C ILE A 87 1.53 5.93 -4.35
N LEU A 88 2.25 6.38 -5.39
CA LEU A 88 2.05 7.72 -5.95
C LEU A 88 0.62 7.93 -6.48
N ARG A 89 0.05 6.91 -7.14
CA ARG A 89 -1.34 6.95 -7.59
C ARG A 89 -2.33 7.00 -6.44
N PHE A 90 -2.06 6.29 -5.34
CA PHE A 90 -2.91 6.33 -4.15
C PHE A 90 -2.87 7.70 -3.47
N LEU A 91 -1.70 8.33 -3.39
CA LEU A 91 -1.53 9.67 -2.80
C LEU A 91 -2.19 10.78 -3.63
N ALA A 92 -2.36 10.57 -4.94
CA ALA A 92 -2.99 11.52 -5.84
C ALA A 92 -4.53 11.49 -5.84
N ARG A 93 -5.17 10.59 -5.08
CA ARG A 93 -6.64 10.41 -5.00
C ARG A 93 -7.24 10.98 -3.71
#